data_AF-A0A6C0CSC3-F1
#
_entry.id   AF-A0A6C0CSC3-F1
#
_cell.length_a   1.000
_cell.length_b   1.000
_cell.length_c   1.000
_cell.angle_alpha   90.00
_cell.angle_beta   90.00
_cell.angle_gamma   90.00
#
_symmetry.space_group_name_H-M   'P 1'
#
loop_
_entity.id
_entity.type
_entity.pdbx_description
1 polymer ?
#
loop_
_entity_poly.entity_id
_entity_poly.type
_entity_poly.pdbx_seq_one_letter_code
_entity_poly.pdbx_strand_id
1 'polypeptide(L)'
;MKNTRKIKKKKSKRKTRRKRFLYNPDNPKKSFDVYIDKNPKDTIHIKYTTIDDVKNTIKKLERLYKKGKYSHKRIWQVGMIMKVRLEAIKKHKTRKYKKAKNVVSRYKLANRYFKFLGRRTKTIKKNRKKLKFSV
;
A
#
# COMPACT_ATOMS: atom_id res chain seq x y z
N MET A 1 52.16 -7.55 50.30
CA MET A 1 51.09 -8.35 49.65
C MET A 1 49.76 -7.65 49.99
N LYS A 2 48.81 -7.29 49.13
CA LYS A 2 48.30 -7.85 47.87
C LYS A 2 47.73 -6.70 47.00
N ASN A 3 48.15 -6.60 45.73
CA ASN A 3 47.55 -5.71 44.74
C ASN A 3 46.23 -6.31 44.21
N THR A 4 45.10 -5.63 44.42
CA THR A 4 43.80 -6.06 43.87
C THR A 4 43.58 -5.46 42.47
N ARG A 5 43.93 -6.23 41.43
CA ARG A 5 43.65 -5.86 40.03
C ARG A 5 42.14 -5.95 39.75
N LYS A 6 41.45 -4.81 39.63
CA LYS A 6 40.06 -4.74 39.14
C LYS A 6 39.98 -5.20 37.68
N ILE A 7 39.50 -6.42 37.44
CA ILE A 7 39.23 -6.95 36.09
C ILE A 7 38.00 -6.24 35.52
N LYS A 8 38.20 -5.32 34.57
CA LYS A 8 37.12 -4.71 33.77
C LYS A 8 36.48 -5.79 32.88
N LYS A 9 35.30 -6.28 33.27
CA LYS A 9 34.46 -7.15 32.41
C LYS A 9 34.06 -6.39 31.14
N LYS A 10 34.67 -6.73 29.99
CA LYS A 10 34.24 -6.23 28.67
C LYS A 10 32.81 -6.71 28.40
N LYS A 11 31.83 -5.80 28.39
CA LYS A 11 30.47 -6.09 27.91
C LYS A 11 30.55 -6.43 26.42
N SER A 12 30.36 -7.71 26.09
CA SER A 12 30.17 -8.17 24.71
C SER A 12 28.92 -7.48 24.14
N LYS A 13 29.10 -6.55 23.19
CA LYS A 13 28.00 -5.99 22.41
C LYS A 13 27.46 -7.11 21.52
N ARG A 14 26.30 -7.69 21.87
CA ARG A 14 25.56 -8.60 20.98
C ARG A 14 25.37 -7.88 19.64
N LYS A 15 26.02 -8.37 18.57
CA LYS A 15 25.75 -7.92 17.20
C LYS A 15 24.29 -8.23 16.91
N THR A 16 23.41 -7.25 17.01
CA THR A 16 22.06 -7.38 16.44
C THR A 16 22.26 -7.58 14.94
N ARG A 17 22.03 -8.81 14.46
CA ARG A 17 22.02 -9.12 13.03
C ARG A 17 21.05 -8.13 12.39
N ARG A 18 21.57 -7.15 11.64
CA ARG A 18 20.74 -6.21 10.87
C ARG A 18 19.74 -7.08 10.11
N LYS A 19 18.43 -6.89 10.35
CA LYS A 19 17.39 -7.54 9.57
C LYS A 19 17.55 -7.02 8.14
N ARG A 20 18.36 -7.71 7.35
CA ARG A 20 18.43 -7.50 5.91
C ARG A 20 17.11 -8.07 5.40
N PHE A 21 16.25 -7.22 4.85
CA PHE A 21 15.15 -7.71 4.03
C PHE A 21 15.77 -8.68 3.00
N LEU A 22 15.15 -9.84 2.79
CA LEU A 22 15.64 -10.85 1.84
C LEU A 22 15.45 -10.31 0.41
N TYR A 23 16.21 -9.27 0.05
CA TYR A 23 16.31 -8.78 -1.31
C TYR A 23 17.49 -9.48 -1.95
N ASN A 24 17.19 -10.35 -2.91
CA ASN A 24 18.15 -10.99 -3.79
C ASN A 24 18.23 -10.14 -5.08
N PRO A 25 19.32 -9.36 -5.27
CA PRO A 25 19.49 -8.47 -6.42
C PRO A 25 19.55 -9.22 -7.75
N ASP A 26 20.08 -10.45 -7.73
CA ASP A 26 20.28 -11.26 -8.94
C ASP A 26 19.00 -12.00 -9.35
N ASN A 27 18.11 -12.26 -8.40
CA ASN A 27 16.81 -12.87 -8.68
C ASN A 27 15.69 -12.29 -7.79
N PRO A 28 15.05 -11.20 -8.25
CA PRO A 28 13.95 -10.56 -7.54
C PRO A 28 12.75 -11.48 -7.25
N LYS A 29 12.59 -12.60 -7.99
CA LYS A 29 11.51 -13.57 -7.74
C LYS A 29 11.73 -14.38 -6.46
N LYS A 30 12.99 -14.54 -6.02
CA LYS A 30 13.36 -15.20 -4.75
C LYS A 30 13.20 -14.28 -3.53
N SER A 31 12.98 -12.98 -3.77
CA SER A 31 12.76 -12.00 -2.71
C SER A 31 11.31 -12.05 -2.25
N PHE A 32 11.10 -12.45 -1.00
CA PHE A 32 9.79 -12.44 -0.34
C PHE A 32 9.47 -11.03 0.17
N ASP A 33 9.38 -10.06 -0.74
CA ASP A 33 8.90 -8.73 -0.38
C ASP A 33 7.67 -8.40 -1.20
N VAL A 34 6.55 -8.32 -0.49
CA VAL A 34 5.22 -7.95 -0.99
C VAL A 34 5.24 -6.56 -1.66
N TYR A 35 6.26 -5.74 -1.38
CA TYR A 35 6.39 -4.36 -1.85
C TYR A 35 7.50 -4.13 -2.88
N ILE A 36 8.18 -5.17 -3.35
CA ILE A 36 9.17 -5.01 -4.42
C ILE A 36 8.49 -5.06 -5.78
N ASP A 37 8.65 -3.97 -6.53
CA ASP A 37 8.14 -3.87 -7.89
C ASP A 37 9.00 -4.74 -8.81
N LYS A 38 8.42 -5.84 -9.29
CA LYS A 38 9.08 -6.74 -10.24
C LYS A 38 9.14 -6.12 -11.65
N ASN A 39 8.40 -5.03 -11.91
CA ASN A 39 8.45 -4.29 -13.17
C ASN A 39 7.95 -2.83 -12.98
N PRO A 40 8.83 -1.81 -13.04
CA PRO A 40 8.46 -0.41 -12.80
C PRO A 40 7.41 0.15 -13.79
N LYS A 41 7.18 -0.52 -14.93
CA LYS A 41 6.11 -0.15 -15.87
C LYS A 41 4.70 -0.35 -15.29
N ASP A 42 4.55 -1.21 -14.29
CA ASP A 42 3.27 -1.51 -13.65
C ASP A 42 2.93 -0.59 -12.46
N THR A 43 3.82 0.32 -12.07
CA THR A 43 3.59 1.25 -10.96
C THR A 43 2.52 2.30 -11.32
N ILE A 44 1.47 2.41 -10.51
CA ILE A 44 0.48 3.50 -10.64
C ILE A 44 0.57 4.39 -9.40
N HIS A 45 1.09 5.60 -9.58
CA HIS A 45 1.12 6.60 -8.53
C HIS A 45 -0.29 7.00 -8.09
N ILE A 46 -0.56 6.85 -6.78
CA ILE A 46 -1.82 7.19 -6.12
C ILE A 46 -1.61 8.32 -5.09
N LYS A 47 -2.56 9.24 -5.01
CA LYS A 47 -2.65 10.25 -3.93
C LYS A 47 -3.93 10.00 -3.13
N TYR A 48 -3.87 10.16 -1.81
CA TYR A 48 -5.02 9.92 -0.92
C TYR A 48 -5.00 10.83 0.32
N THR A 49 -4.29 11.96 0.23
CA THR A 49 -4.09 12.87 1.35
C THR A 49 -5.34 13.68 1.63
N THR A 50 -5.99 14.20 0.58
CA THR A 50 -7.25 14.94 0.66
C THR A 50 -8.42 14.12 0.13
N ILE A 51 -9.65 14.63 0.27
CA ILE A 51 -10.81 13.98 -0.35
C ILE A 51 -10.73 14.06 -1.87
N ASP A 52 -10.27 15.19 -2.41
CA ASP A 52 -10.16 15.40 -3.85
C ASP A 52 -9.05 14.56 -4.46
N ASP A 53 -7.95 14.31 -3.73
CA ASP A 53 -6.93 13.34 -4.14
C ASP A 53 -7.52 11.95 -4.36
N VAL A 54 -8.40 11.51 -3.45
CA VAL A 54 -9.07 10.21 -3.56
C VAL A 54 -10.00 10.21 -4.78
N LYS A 55 -10.81 11.27 -4.97
CA LYS A 55 -11.68 11.42 -6.14
C LYS A 55 -10.89 11.38 -7.44
N ASN A 56 -9.81 12.15 -7.52
CA ASN A 56 -8.95 12.26 -8.70
C ASN A 56 -8.19 10.95 -8.97
N THR A 57 -7.73 10.26 -7.92
CA THR A 57 -7.12 8.93 -8.05
C THR A 57 -8.12 7.91 -8.59
N ILE A 58 -9.37 7.90 -8.11
CA ILE A 58 -10.42 7.02 -8.63
C ILE A 58 -10.69 7.32 -10.11
N LYS A 59 -10.88 8.60 -10.48
CA LYS A 59 -11.09 9.02 -11.88
C LYS A 59 -9.91 8.60 -12.77
N LYS A 60 -8.67 8.75 -12.28
CA LYS A 60 -7.45 8.30 -12.97
C LYS A 60 -7.46 6.80 -13.20
N LEU A 61 -7.79 5.99 -12.18
CA LEU A 61 -7.85 4.54 -12.29
C LEU A 61 -8.92 4.08 -13.28
N GLU A 62 -10.11 4.68 -13.24
CA GLU A 62 -11.20 4.40 -14.19
C GLU A 62 -10.80 4.73 -15.63
N ARG A 63 -10.16 5.87 -15.85
CA ARG A 63 -9.64 6.27 -17.18
C ARG A 63 -8.61 5.27 -17.68
N LEU A 64 -7.66 4.90 -16.84
CA LEU A 64 -6.60 3.93 -17.16
C LEU A 64 -7.18 2.55 -17.54
N TYR A 65 -8.17 2.08 -16.78
CA TYR A 65 -8.85 0.83 -17.06
C TYR A 65 -9.60 0.86 -18.40
N LYS A 66 -10.41 1.90 -18.62
CA LYS A 66 -11.24 2.01 -19.83
C LYS A 66 -10.41 2.11 -21.10
N LYS A 67 -9.31 2.88 -21.05
CA LYS A 67 -8.31 2.97 -22.13
C LYS A 67 -7.53 1.67 -22.36
N GLY A 68 -7.67 0.66 -21.49
CA GLY A 68 -6.99 -0.63 -21.64
C GLY A 68 -5.51 -0.61 -21.22
N LYS A 69 -5.01 0.50 -20.65
CA LYS A 69 -3.60 0.60 -20.21
C LYS A 69 -3.26 -0.39 -19.10
N TYR A 70 -4.23 -0.69 -18.23
CA TYR A 70 -4.07 -1.67 -17.16
C TYR A 70 -5.26 -2.62 -17.08
N SER A 71 -4.98 -3.86 -16.74
CA SER A 71 -6.00 -4.89 -16.51
C SER A 71 -6.86 -4.55 -15.29
N HIS A 72 -8.10 -5.08 -15.25
CA HIS A 72 -8.98 -4.92 -14.09
C HIS A 72 -8.33 -5.46 -12.80
N LYS A 73 -7.57 -6.56 -12.90
CA LYS A 73 -6.83 -7.13 -11.76
C LYS A 73 -5.88 -6.11 -11.14
N ARG A 74 -5.11 -5.38 -11.96
CA ARG A 74 -4.18 -4.35 -11.48
C ARG A 74 -4.92 -3.18 -10.82
N ILE A 75 -6.01 -2.73 -11.44
CA ILE A 75 -6.84 -1.65 -10.89
C ILE A 75 -7.47 -2.06 -9.55
N TRP A 76 -7.92 -3.30 -9.44
CA TRP A 76 -8.46 -3.88 -8.20
C TRP A 76 -7.41 -3.93 -7.08
N GLN A 77 -6.18 -4.37 -7.39
CA GLN A 77 -5.07 -4.36 -6.43
C GLN A 77 -4.78 -2.94 -5.91
N VAL A 78 -4.68 -1.96 -6.81
CA VAL A 78 -4.42 -0.56 -6.41
C VAL A 78 -5.58 0.00 -5.58
N GLY A 79 -6.83 -0.32 -5.94
CA GLY A 79 -8.01 0.03 -5.14
C GLY A 79 -7.99 -0.58 -3.74
N MET A 80 -7.54 -1.83 -3.61
CA MET A 80 -7.37 -2.51 -2.32
C MET A 80 -6.31 -1.82 -1.46
N ILE A 81 -5.13 -1.51 -2.02
CA ILE A 81 -4.05 -0.80 -1.31
C ILE A 81 -4.55 0.56 -0.81
N MET A 82 -5.26 1.32 -1.65
CA MET A 82 -5.84 2.61 -1.26
C MET A 82 -6.81 2.47 -0.08
N LYS A 83 -7.71 1.48 -0.11
CA LYS A 83 -8.66 1.19 0.99
C LYS A 83 -7.92 0.84 2.28
N VAL A 84 -6.97 -0.10 2.23
CA VAL A 84 -6.23 -0.58 3.41
C VAL A 84 -5.41 0.54 4.05
N ARG A 85 -4.74 1.37 3.23
CA ARG A 85 -3.98 2.53 3.74
C ARG A 85 -4.89 3.52 4.47
N LEU A 86 -6.03 3.88 3.87
CA LEU A 86 -6.99 4.80 4.50
C LEU A 86 -7.64 4.20 5.75
N GLU A 87 -7.86 2.88 5.78
CA GLU A 87 -8.35 2.17 6.96
C GLU A 87 -7.36 2.20 8.12
N ALA A 88 -6.07 1.96 7.84
CA ALA A 88 -5.02 2.06 8.85
C ALA A 88 -4.90 3.49 9.40
N ILE A 89 -5.01 4.51 8.53
CA ILE A 89 -5.04 5.91 8.96
C ILE A 89 -6.26 6.18 9.85
N LYS A 90 -7.44 5.66 9.48
CA LYS A 90 -8.66 5.78 10.28
C LYS A 90 -8.49 5.14 11.66
N LYS A 91 -8.00 3.90 11.72
CA LYS A 91 -7.80 3.14 12.96
C LYS A 91 -6.81 3.82 13.91
N HIS A 92 -5.78 4.47 13.38
CA HIS A 92 -4.72 5.10 14.17
C HIS A 92 -4.77 6.64 14.14
N LYS A 93 -5.93 7.24 13.84
CA LYS A 93 -6.10 8.70 13.75
C LYS A 93 -5.68 9.40 15.05
N THR A 94 -6.12 8.88 16.19
CA THR A 94 -5.85 9.48 17.52
C THR A 94 -4.39 9.35 17.95
N ARG A 95 -3.74 8.22 17.65
CA ARG A 95 -2.37 7.94 18.10
C ARG A 95 -1.29 8.49 17.16
N LYS A 96 -1.44 8.28 15.84
CA LYS A 96 -0.37 8.55 14.84
C LYS A 96 -0.73 9.67 13.86
N TYR A 97 -2.00 9.82 13.50
CA TYR A 97 -2.43 10.73 12.42
C TYR A 97 -3.33 11.86 12.93
N LYS A 98 -2.93 12.53 14.02
CA LYS A 98 -3.75 13.54 14.73
C LYS A 98 -4.19 14.70 13.82
N LYS A 99 -3.31 15.14 12.92
CA LYS A 99 -3.54 16.26 11.98
C LYS A 99 -4.35 15.87 10.73
N ALA A 100 -4.66 14.59 10.54
CA ALA A 100 -5.33 14.14 9.33
C ALA A 100 -6.82 14.53 9.33
N LYS A 101 -7.21 15.38 8.38
CA LYS A 101 -8.59 15.84 8.20
C LYS A 101 -9.41 14.86 7.35
N ASN A 102 -10.72 14.82 7.54
CA ASN A 102 -11.68 14.08 6.69
C ASN A 102 -11.34 12.59 6.45
N VAL A 103 -10.66 11.94 7.40
CA VAL A 103 -10.17 10.55 7.26
C VAL A 103 -11.33 9.58 7.02
N VAL A 104 -12.44 9.75 7.74
CA VAL A 104 -13.61 8.89 7.63
C VAL A 104 -14.22 8.99 6.23
N SER A 105 -14.40 10.20 5.71
CA SER A 105 -14.97 10.44 4.37
C SER A 105 -14.07 9.87 3.27
N ARG A 106 -12.75 10.09 3.37
CA ARG A 106 -11.76 9.47 2.46
C ARG A 106 -11.86 7.96 2.44
N TYR A 107 -11.89 7.34 3.62
CA TYR A 107 -12.04 5.89 3.75
C TYR A 107 -13.37 5.39 3.17
N LYS A 108 -14.50 6.06 3.48
CA LYS A 108 -15.82 5.70 2.96
C LYS A 108 -15.84 5.71 1.43
N LEU A 109 -15.27 6.74 0.80
CA LEU A 109 -15.18 6.83 -0.66
C LEU A 109 -14.32 5.71 -1.27
N ALA A 110 -13.12 5.48 -0.72
CA ALA A 110 -12.26 4.40 -1.19
C ALA A 110 -12.90 3.02 -1.01
N ASN A 111 -13.62 2.79 0.09
CA ASN A 111 -14.33 1.54 0.35
C ASN A 111 -15.50 1.33 -0.62
N ARG A 112 -16.28 2.39 -0.93
CA ARG A 112 -17.33 2.34 -1.97
C ARG A 112 -16.74 1.92 -3.32
N TYR A 113 -15.63 2.53 -3.71
CA TYR A 113 -14.95 2.20 -4.96
C TYR A 113 -14.41 0.77 -4.96
N PHE A 114 -13.78 0.31 -3.88
CA PHE A 114 -13.28 -1.07 -3.76
C PHE A 114 -14.42 -2.09 -3.89
N LYS A 115 -15.55 -1.88 -3.19
CA LYS A 115 -16.75 -2.73 -3.33
C LYS A 115 -17.28 -2.74 -4.77
N PHE A 116 -17.30 -1.59 -5.43
CA PHE A 116 -17.69 -1.49 -6.83
C PHE A 116 -16.77 -2.32 -7.75
N LEU A 117 -15.44 -2.24 -7.56
CA LEU A 117 -14.50 -3.06 -8.33
C LEU A 117 -14.72 -4.56 -8.09
N GLY A 118 -15.06 -4.96 -6.86
CA GLY A 118 -15.44 -6.32 -6.52
C GLY A 118 -16.69 -6.80 -7.28
N ARG A 119 -17.74 -5.97 -7.36
CA ARG A 119 -18.94 -6.26 -8.18
C ARG A 119 -18.58 -6.37 -9.66
N ARG A 120 -17.76 -5.44 -10.17
CA ARG A 120 -17.28 -5.47 -11.56
C ARG A 120 -16.55 -6.77 -11.89
N THR A 121 -15.77 -7.33 -10.96
CA THR A 121 -15.09 -8.62 -11.17
C THR A 121 -16.08 -9.77 -11.45
N LYS A 122 -17.26 -9.76 -10.81
CA LYS A 122 -18.29 -10.79 -11.00
C LYS A 122 -19.02 -10.70 -12.34
N THR A 123 -18.90 -9.59 -13.07
CA THR A 123 -19.54 -9.43 -14.38
C THR A 123 -18.70 -10.00 -15.53
N ILE A 124 -19.38 -10.35 -16.63
CA ILE A 124 -18.76 -10.84 -17.87
C ILE A 124 -17.71 -9.84 -18.37
N LYS A 125 -16.53 -10.34 -18.75
CA LYS A 125 -15.34 -9.53 -19.12
C LYS A 125 -15.66 -8.43 -20.15
N LYS A 126 -16.50 -8.74 -21.15
CA LYS A 126 -16.95 -7.81 -22.20
C LYS A 126 -17.77 -6.63 -21.65
N ASN A 127 -18.52 -6.84 -20.56
CA ASN A 127 -19.39 -5.83 -19.97
C ASN A 127 -18.73 -5.01 -18.86
N ARG A 128 -17.58 -5.45 -18.32
CA ARG A 128 -16.90 -4.77 -17.19
C ARG A 128 -16.58 -3.30 -17.46
N LYS A 129 -16.18 -2.95 -18.69
CA LYS A 129 -15.84 -1.56 -19.08
C LYS A 129 -17.07 -0.65 -19.19
N LYS A 130 -18.27 -1.22 -19.39
CA LYS A 130 -19.54 -0.47 -19.50
C LYS A 130 -19.97 0.10 -18.15
N LEU A 131 -19.67 -0.61 -17.05
CA LEU A 131 -19.97 -0.16 -15.69
C LEU A 131 -19.23 1.14 -15.36
N LYS A 132 -19.94 2.16 -14.86
CA LYS A 132 -19.37 3.44 -14.44
C LYS A 132 -19.47 3.58 -12.92
N PHE A 133 -18.40 4.04 -12.29
CA PHE A 133 -18.43 4.45 -10.89
C PHE A 133 -18.74 5.94 -10.81
N SER A 134 -19.73 6.32 -9.99
CA SER A 134 -20.01 7.72 -9.66
C SER A 134 -19.29 8.07 -8.35
N VAL A 135 -18.49 9.14 -8.41
CA VAL A 135 -17.59 9.58 -7.34
C VAL A 135 -18.30 10.54 -6.40
#